data_AF-A0A4Y2KQR0-F1
#
_entry.id   AF-A0A4Y2KQR0-F1
#
_cell.length_a   1.000
_cell.length_b   1.000
_cell.length_c   1.000
_cell.angle_alpha   90.00
_cell.angle_beta   90.00
_cell.angle_gamma   90.00
#
_symmetry.space_group_name_H-M   'P 1'
#
loop_
_entity.id
_entity.type
_entity.pdbx_description
1 polymer ?
#
loop_
_entity_poly.entity_id
_entity_poly.type
_entity_poly.pdbx_seq_one_letter_code
_entity_poly.pdbx_strand_id
1 'polypeptide(L)'
;MPNTCCVTNCRDNYDAESKAAVFSFPKVEELKLKWIQAMPRRDLVVTKNTKGSEKNFTDDDIEIITTFYKESTGEKLIAKLQKPRFKEGATPKIFPHCPLYLTISKAARDGPEARKLNLEEKHLHKAIVESLLTKKQYDNKFSFSNFVEMQNCFSINEVPPFWSRIHKDKHIIF
;
A
#
# COMPACT_ATOMS: atom_id res chain seq x y z
N MET A 1 -14.07 32.19 -19.97
CA MET A 1 -14.42 31.05 -19.09
C MET A 1 -13.62 31.19 -17.81
N PRO A 2 -14.27 31.18 -16.64
CA PRO A 2 -13.56 31.07 -15.37
C PRO A 2 -12.73 29.77 -15.34
N ASN A 3 -11.65 29.74 -14.55
CA ASN A 3 -10.77 28.57 -14.41
C ASN A 3 -11.43 27.44 -13.59
N THR A 4 -12.66 27.06 -13.94
CA THR A 4 -13.43 26.03 -13.24
C THR A 4 -13.21 24.65 -13.84
N CYS A 5 -13.56 23.62 -13.08
CA CYS A 5 -13.48 22.25 -13.55
C CYS A 5 -14.40 22.05 -14.78
N CYS A 6 -13.91 21.34 -15.80
CA CYS A 6 -14.65 21.05 -17.03
C CYS A 6 -15.43 19.71 -17.00
N VAL A 7 -15.23 18.92 -15.95
CA VAL A 7 -15.94 17.66 -15.71
C VAL A 7 -17.42 17.94 -15.47
N THR A 8 -18.28 17.17 -16.13
CA THR A 8 -19.74 17.26 -15.99
C THR A 8 -20.16 17.15 -14.53
N ASN A 9 -20.99 18.07 -14.06
CA ASN A 9 -21.50 18.15 -12.68
C ASN A 9 -20.44 18.33 -11.57
N CYS A 10 -19.17 18.58 -11.88
CA CYS A 10 -18.14 18.87 -10.88
C CYS A 10 -18.18 20.35 -10.48
N ARG A 11 -18.40 20.63 -9.18
CA ARG A 11 -18.41 22.00 -8.61
C ARG A 11 -17.28 22.26 -7.61
N ASP A 12 -16.27 21.41 -7.57
CA ASP A 12 -15.23 21.40 -6.53
C ASP A 12 -14.34 22.65 -6.45
N ASN A 13 -14.31 23.48 -7.50
CA ASN A 13 -13.49 24.70 -7.55
C ASN A 13 -14.36 25.97 -7.74
N TYR A 14 -15.65 25.89 -7.41
CA TYR A 14 -16.58 27.02 -7.55
C TYR A 14 -16.62 27.85 -6.26
N ASP A 15 -16.65 27.20 -5.11
CA ASP A 15 -16.76 27.87 -3.80
C ASP A 15 -15.37 28.26 -3.26
N ALA A 16 -15.28 29.44 -2.66
CA ALA A 16 -14.01 29.97 -2.15
C ALA A 16 -13.51 29.23 -0.89
N GLU A 17 -14.41 28.65 -0.11
CA GLU A 17 -14.11 28.00 1.17
C GLU A 17 -13.55 26.57 1.01
N SER A 18 -13.94 25.85 -0.04
CA SER A 18 -13.54 24.45 -0.29
C SER A 18 -12.89 24.26 -1.67
N LYS A 19 -12.08 25.24 -2.06
CA LYS A 19 -11.55 25.36 -3.41
C LYS A 19 -10.51 24.28 -3.72
N ALA A 20 -10.95 23.20 -4.39
CA ALA A 20 -10.07 22.15 -4.86
C ALA A 20 -9.05 22.69 -5.88
N ALA A 21 -7.83 22.16 -5.85
CA ALA A 21 -6.83 22.52 -6.85
C ALA A 21 -7.29 22.11 -8.25
N VAL A 22 -7.07 22.99 -9.22
CA VAL A 22 -7.38 22.74 -10.63
C VAL A 22 -6.12 22.78 -11.49
N PHE A 23 -6.08 21.86 -12.45
CA PHE A 23 -4.93 21.61 -13.28
C PHE A 23 -5.28 21.82 -14.75
N SER A 24 -4.30 22.28 -15.51
CA SER A 24 -4.42 22.38 -16.96
C SER A 24 -4.28 21.01 -17.59
N PHE A 25 -4.85 20.83 -18.78
CA PHE A 25 -4.60 19.62 -19.56
C PHE A 25 -3.10 19.42 -19.83
N PRO A 26 -2.63 18.16 -19.89
CA PRO A 26 -1.26 17.83 -20.25
C PRO A 26 -0.84 18.46 -21.58
N LYS A 27 0.43 18.86 -21.68
CA LYS A 27 1.03 19.31 -22.95
C LYS A 27 1.30 18.15 -23.91
N VAL A 28 1.46 16.93 -23.39
CA VAL A 28 1.66 15.72 -24.18
C VAL A 28 0.34 15.33 -24.82
N GLU A 29 0.29 15.32 -26.16
CA GLU A 29 -0.96 15.17 -26.91
C GLU A 29 -1.63 13.82 -26.65
N GLU A 30 -0.86 12.74 -26.52
CA GLU A 30 -1.39 11.41 -26.19
C GLU A 30 -2.11 11.38 -24.84
N LEU A 31 -1.51 11.97 -23.80
CA LEU A 31 -2.11 12.01 -22.47
C LEU A 31 -3.31 12.96 -22.43
N LYS A 32 -3.25 14.07 -23.17
CA LYS A 32 -4.38 14.98 -23.37
C LYS A 32 -5.56 14.29 -24.04
N LEU A 33 -5.34 13.47 -25.06
CA LEU A 33 -6.38 12.65 -25.69
C LEU A 33 -6.97 11.64 -24.70
N LYS A 34 -6.14 10.97 -23.90
CA LYS A 34 -6.61 10.06 -22.83
C LYS A 34 -7.50 10.78 -21.83
N TRP A 35 -7.17 12.02 -21.45
CA TRP A 35 -8.03 12.82 -20.57
C TRP A 35 -9.38 13.16 -21.21
N ILE A 36 -9.38 13.58 -22.49
CA ILE A 36 -10.62 13.89 -23.22
C ILE A 36 -11.51 12.65 -23.30
N GLN A 37 -10.93 11.50 -23.64
CA GLN A 37 -11.65 10.22 -23.73
C GLN A 37 -12.20 9.74 -22.38
N ALA A 38 -11.47 9.97 -21.30
CA ALA A 38 -11.88 9.56 -19.97
C ALA A 38 -13.04 10.41 -19.42
N MET A 39 -13.15 11.67 -19.83
CA MET A 39 -14.20 12.56 -19.33
C MET A 39 -15.57 12.17 -19.92
N PRO A 40 -16.63 12.10 -19.10
CA PRO A 40 -17.98 11.75 -19.55
C PRO A 40 -18.66 12.95 -20.25
N ARG A 41 -18.08 13.42 -21.35
CA ARG A 41 -18.56 14.55 -22.15
C ARG A 41 -18.18 14.36 -23.63
N ARG A 42 -19.17 14.13 -24.49
CA ARG A 42 -18.96 13.79 -25.92
C ARG A 42 -18.25 14.87 -26.72
N ASP A 43 -18.57 16.14 -26.49
CA ASP A 43 -18.11 17.26 -27.32
C ASP A 43 -17.18 18.21 -26.55
N LEU A 44 -16.24 17.66 -25.78
CA LEU A 44 -15.30 18.46 -24.99
C LEU A 44 -14.24 19.12 -25.90
N VAL A 45 -14.38 20.43 -26.11
CA VAL A 45 -13.33 21.26 -26.73
C VAL A 45 -12.36 21.76 -25.66
N VAL A 46 -11.12 21.26 -25.70
CA VAL A 46 -10.07 21.68 -24.76
C VAL A 46 -9.49 23.02 -25.18
N THR A 47 -9.59 23.99 -24.28
CA THR A 47 -8.98 25.33 -24.41
C THR A 47 -8.05 25.58 -23.23
N LYS A 48 -7.33 26.71 -23.23
CA LYS A 48 -6.46 27.13 -22.10
C LYS A 48 -7.20 27.25 -20.76
N ASN A 49 -8.51 27.49 -20.79
CA ASN A 49 -9.35 27.65 -19.60
C ASN A 49 -10.03 26.34 -19.18
N THR A 50 -9.90 25.27 -19.96
CA THR A 50 -10.45 23.95 -19.65
C THR A 50 -9.54 23.29 -18.61
N LYS A 51 -10.03 23.10 -17.38
CA LYS A 51 -9.26 22.55 -16.25
C LYS A 51 -9.90 21.27 -15.68
N GLY A 52 -9.09 20.39 -15.10
CA GLY A 52 -9.56 19.27 -14.27
C GLY A 52 -9.30 19.55 -12.79
N SER A 53 -10.26 19.26 -11.91
CA SER A 53 -10.07 19.32 -10.45
C SER A 53 -9.32 18.08 -9.95
N GLU A 54 -8.45 18.23 -8.93
CA GLU A 54 -7.76 17.12 -8.26
C GLU A 54 -8.71 16.02 -7.79
N LYS A 55 -9.92 16.37 -7.36
CA LYS A 55 -10.90 15.40 -6.87
C LYS A 55 -11.42 14.43 -7.94
N ASN A 56 -11.12 14.69 -9.22
CA ASN A 56 -11.43 13.75 -10.29
C ASN A 56 -10.35 12.65 -10.46
N PHE A 57 -9.26 12.73 -9.69
CA PHE A 57 -8.14 11.81 -9.71
C PHE A 57 -8.06 11.07 -8.37
N THR A 58 -7.37 9.92 -8.37
CA THR A 58 -7.10 9.23 -7.10
C THR A 58 -5.87 9.84 -6.44
N ASP A 59 -5.75 9.74 -5.11
CA ASP A 59 -4.58 10.28 -4.39
C ASP A 59 -3.26 9.70 -4.92
N ASP A 60 -3.26 8.45 -5.37
CA ASP A 60 -2.10 7.81 -5.99
C ASP A 60 -1.72 8.42 -7.34
N ASP A 61 -2.62 9.12 -8.02
CA ASP A 61 -2.33 9.78 -9.30
C ASP A 61 -1.69 11.17 -9.09
N ILE A 62 -1.63 11.68 -7.84
CA ILE A 62 -1.14 13.02 -7.49
C ILE A 62 0.14 12.91 -6.66
N GLU A 63 1.22 13.52 -7.13
CA GLU A 63 2.44 13.73 -6.36
C GLU A 63 2.33 15.01 -5.54
N ILE A 64 2.34 14.85 -4.21
CA ILE A 64 2.38 15.94 -3.24
C ILE A 64 3.70 16.00 -2.46
N ILE A 65 4.52 14.96 -2.55
CA ILE A 65 5.83 14.86 -1.89
C ILE A 65 6.90 14.52 -2.92
N THR A 66 8.12 14.99 -2.69
CA THR A 66 9.32 14.60 -3.41
C THR A 66 10.30 13.97 -2.42
N THR A 67 11.05 12.98 -2.89
CA THR A 67 12.07 12.32 -2.08
C THR A 67 13.43 12.49 -2.71
N PHE A 68 14.41 12.91 -1.93
CA PHE A 68 15.79 13.06 -2.35
C PHE A 68 16.68 12.15 -1.50
N TYR A 69 17.52 11.36 -2.16
CA TYR A 69 18.47 10.50 -1.47
C TYR A 69 19.82 11.22 -1.33
N LYS A 70 20.29 11.37 -0.09
CA LYS A 70 21.58 12.00 0.18
C LYS A 70 22.64 10.92 0.37
N GLU A 71 23.42 10.67 -0.68
CA GLU A 71 24.44 9.62 -0.71
C GLU A 71 25.47 9.74 0.43
N SER A 72 25.82 10.97 0.83
CA SER A 72 26.83 11.22 1.86
C SER A 72 26.38 10.82 3.28
N THR A 73 25.08 10.76 3.56
CA THR A 73 24.53 10.41 4.88
C THR A 73 23.70 9.14 4.86
N GLY A 74 23.44 8.56 3.69
CA GLY A 74 22.54 7.42 3.50
C GLY A 74 21.07 7.73 3.81
N GLU A 75 20.72 9.01 3.98
CA GLU A 75 19.40 9.44 4.45
C GLU A 75 18.48 9.81 3.27
N LYS A 76 17.20 9.44 3.40
CA LYS A 76 16.15 9.83 2.45
C LYS A 76 15.39 11.05 2.98
N LEU A 77 15.62 12.20 2.36
CA LEU A 77 14.91 13.43 2.68
C LEU A 77 13.55 13.45 1.96
N ILE A 78 12.49 13.76 2.69
CA ILE A 78 11.13 13.88 2.16
C ILE A 78 10.68 15.33 2.32
N ALA A 79 10.28 15.97 1.22
CA ALA A 79 9.78 17.34 1.22
C ALA A 79 8.41 17.42 0.53
N LYS A 80 7.52 18.27 1.05
CA LYS A 80 6.23 18.58 0.40
C LYS A 80 6.45 19.49 -0.81
N LEU A 81 5.77 19.20 -1.91
CA LEU A 81 5.78 20.05 -3.09
C LEU A 81 4.94 21.32 -2.85
N GLN A 82 5.48 22.47 -3.25
CA GLN A 82 4.76 23.75 -3.21
C GLN A 82 3.56 23.77 -4.16
N LYS A 83 3.64 23.01 -5.26
CA LYS A 83 2.54 22.81 -6.20
C LYS A 83 2.43 21.30 -6.47
N PRO A 84 1.29 20.67 -6.15
CA PRO A 84 1.04 19.30 -6.54
C PRO A 84 1.20 19.13 -8.04
N ARG A 85 1.56 17.92 -8.48
CA ARG A 85 1.62 17.56 -9.90
C ARG A 85 1.09 16.15 -10.09
N PHE A 86 0.60 15.82 -11.28
CA PHE A 86 0.19 14.45 -11.54
C PHE A 86 1.39 13.55 -11.79
N LYS A 87 1.27 12.29 -11.40
CA LYS A 87 2.15 11.21 -11.86
C LYS A 87 2.06 11.07 -13.38
N GLU A 88 3.10 10.52 -13.96
CA GLU A 88 3.11 10.19 -15.38
C GLU A 88 1.95 9.24 -15.72
N GLY A 89 1.22 9.55 -16.80
CA GLY A 89 0.10 8.72 -17.25
C GLY A 89 -1.20 8.85 -16.46
N ALA A 90 -1.26 9.69 -15.42
CA ALA A 90 -2.49 9.92 -14.66
C ALA A 90 -3.65 10.40 -15.55
N THR A 91 -4.84 9.85 -15.35
CA THR A 91 -6.08 10.24 -16.04
C THR A 91 -7.21 10.42 -15.03
N PRO A 92 -8.21 11.29 -15.31
CA PRO A 92 -9.36 11.44 -14.43
C PRO A 92 -10.17 10.13 -14.43
N LYS A 93 -10.60 9.71 -13.24
CA LYS A 93 -11.32 8.44 -13.00
C LYS A 93 -12.53 8.62 -12.10
N ILE A 94 -12.58 9.72 -11.36
CA ILE A 94 -13.64 10.01 -10.38
C ILE A 94 -14.52 11.11 -10.96
N PHE A 95 -15.82 10.85 -11.07
CA PHE A 95 -16.79 11.80 -11.62
C PHE A 95 -17.95 11.93 -10.64
N PRO A 96 -17.84 12.83 -9.64
CA PRO A 96 -18.90 13.02 -8.66
C PRO A 96 -20.19 13.46 -9.37
N HIS A 97 -21.33 12.96 -8.90
CA HIS A 97 -22.65 13.25 -9.48
C HIS A 97 -22.83 12.76 -10.93
N CYS A 98 -21.99 11.83 -11.40
CA CYS A 98 -22.23 10.99 -12.57
C CYS A 98 -22.59 9.56 -12.14
N PRO A 99 -23.26 8.75 -12.99
CA PRO A 99 -23.49 7.34 -12.71
C PRO A 99 -22.21 6.60 -12.31
N LEU A 100 -22.31 5.75 -11.27
CA LEU A 100 -21.16 5.06 -10.68
C LEU A 100 -20.33 4.26 -11.69
N TYR A 101 -20.95 3.69 -12.73
CA TYR A 101 -20.25 2.93 -13.76
C TYR A 101 -19.29 3.77 -14.62
N LEU A 102 -19.44 5.11 -14.64
CA LEU A 102 -18.50 6.02 -15.29
C LEU A 102 -17.31 6.36 -14.37
N THR A 103 -17.52 6.26 -13.06
CA THR A 103 -16.45 6.46 -12.07
C THR A 103 -15.71 5.15 -11.87
N ILE A 104 -14.43 5.13 -12.24
CA ILE A 104 -13.55 4.00 -11.97
C ILE A 104 -12.95 4.20 -10.57
N SER A 105 -13.75 3.94 -9.53
CA SER A 105 -13.23 3.83 -8.16
C SER A 105 -12.56 2.47 -8.00
N LYS A 106 -11.30 2.47 -7.57
CA LYS A 106 -10.41 1.30 -7.50
C LYS A 106 -11.10 0.03 -6.96
N ALA A 107 -11.18 -0.96 -7.83
CA ALA A 107 -10.41 -2.20 -7.64
C ALA A 107 -10.08 -2.71 -9.04
N ALA A 108 -9.03 -2.16 -9.66
CA ALA A 108 -8.41 -2.89 -10.76
C ALA A 108 -8.06 -4.27 -10.19
N ARG A 109 -8.59 -5.34 -10.79
CA ARG A 109 -8.23 -6.69 -10.37
C ARG A 109 -6.71 -6.80 -10.51
N ASP A 110 -6.04 -7.20 -9.43
CA ASP A 110 -4.63 -7.52 -9.48
C ASP A 110 -4.38 -8.45 -10.66
N GLY A 111 -3.37 -8.11 -11.47
CA GLY A 111 -2.90 -9.00 -12.52
C GLY A 111 -2.50 -10.36 -11.94
N PRO A 112 -2.46 -11.42 -12.76
CA PRO A 112 -2.15 -12.78 -12.30
C PRO A 112 -0.82 -12.86 -11.53
N GLU A 113 0.20 -12.10 -11.94
CA GLU A 113 1.50 -12.04 -11.26
C GLU A 113 1.42 -11.38 -9.88
N ALA A 114 0.78 -10.23 -9.77
CA ALA A 114 0.59 -9.54 -8.49
C ALA A 114 -0.21 -10.41 -7.51
N ARG A 115 -1.23 -11.12 -8.01
CA ARG A 115 -2.00 -12.07 -7.21
C ARG A 115 -1.14 -13.24 -6.71
N LYS A 116 -0.22 -13.75 -7.53
CA LYS A 116 0.70 -14.84 -7.16
C LYS A 116 1.67 -14.37 -6.07
N LEU A 117 2.31 -13.21 -6.24
CA LEU A 117 3.22 -12.63 -5.25
C LEU A 117 2.54 -12.40 -3.91
N ASN A 118 1.34 -11.81 -3.92
CA ASN A 118 0.54 -11.60 -2.72
C ASN A 118 0.20 -12.92 -2.00
N LEU A 119 0.02 -14.01 -2.75
CA LEU A 119 -0.23 -15.33 -2.16
C LEU A 119 1.03 -15.90 -1.52
N GLU A 120 2.17 -15.82 -2.22
CA GLU A 120 3.48 -16.26 -1.71
C GLU A 120 3.87 -15.50 -0.43
N GLU A 121 3.70 -14.18 -0.41
CA GLU A 121 3.95 -13.34 0.76
C GLU A 121 3.05 -13.73 1.94
N LYS A 122 1.75 -13.98 1.71
CA LYS A 122 0.84 -14.47 2.74
C LYS A 122 1.26 -15.82 3.30
N HIS A 123 1.70 -16.75 2.45
CA HIS A 123 2.18 -18.05 2.89
C HIS A 123 3.47 -17.92 3.71
N LEU A 124 4.40 -17.07 3.29
CA LEU A 124 5.62 -16.79 4.02
C LEU A 124 5.34 -16.21 5.41
N HIS A 125 4.48 -15.19 5.47
CA HIS A 125 4.08 -14.58 6.74
C HIS A 125 3.43 -15.60 7.68
N LYS A 126 2.54 -16.44 7.15
CA LYS A 126 1.90 -17.49 7.94
C LYS A 126 2.94 -18.47 8.51
N ALA A 127 3.87 -18.94 7.69
CA ALA A 127 4.93 -19.86 8.13
C ALA A 127 5.83 -19.24 9.21
N ILE A 128 6.17 -17.95 9.09
CA ILE A 128 6.95 -17.23 10.11
C ILE A 128 6.17 -17.16 11.43
N VAL A 129 4.89 -16.80 11.39
CA VAL A 129 4.05 -16.69 12.59
C VAL A 129 3.91 -18.06 13.27
N GLU A 130 3.64 -19.11 12.50
CA GLU A 130 3.55 -20.49 13.02
C GLU A 130 4.87 -20.94 13.64
N SER A 131 6.00 -20.69 12.98
CA SER A 131 7.32 -21.04 13.51
C SER A 131 7.63 -20.31 14.83
N LEU A 132 7.35 -19.01 14.92
CA LEU A 132 7.53 -18.24 16.15
C LEU A 132 6.63 -18.74 17.27
N LEU A 133 5.38 -19.12 16.95
CA LEU A 133 4.45 -19.68 17.92
C LEU A 133 4.95 -21.05 18.43
N THR A 134 5.36 -21.94 17.55
CA THR A 134 5.89 -23.27 17.92
C THR A 134 7.16 -23.12 18.77
N LYS A 135 8.06 -22.19 18.41
CA LYS A 135 9.24 -21.90 19.23
C LYS A 135 8.85 -21.41 20.63
N LYS A 136 7.92 -20.45 20.73
CA LYS A 136 7.44 -19.96 22.02
C LYS A 136 6.80 -21.06 22.87
N GLN A 137 6.01 -21.94 22.25
CA GLN A 137 5.42 -23.10 22.93
C GLN A 137 6.48 -24.08 23.43
N TYR A 138 7.51 -24.34 22.61
CA TYR A 138 8.65 -25.17 23.01
C TYR A 138 9.40 -24.54 24.19
N ASP A 139 9.78 -23.27 24.08
CA ASP A 139 10.52 -22.55 25.12
C ASP A 139 9.72 -22.55 26.43
N ASN A 140 8.41 -22.31 26.39
CA ASN A 140 7.56 -22.37 27.59
C ASN A 140 7.50 -23.78 28.21
N LYS A 141 7.52 -24.83 27.38
CA LYS A 141 7.42 -26.22 27.84
C LYS A 141 8.74 -26.72 28.40
N PHE A 142 9.86 -26.26 27.84
CA PHE A 142 11.21 -26.76 28.12
C PHE A 142 12.14 -25.68 28.71
N SER A 143 11.61 -24.61 29.32
CA SER A 143 12.42 -23.66 30.10
C SER A 143 12.59 -24.12 31.54
N PHE A 144 13.81 -24.01 32.06
CA PHE A 144 14.16 -24.26 33.45
C PHE A 144 15.37 -23.41 33.83
N SER A 145 15.46 -23.01 35.10
CA SER A 145 16.55 -22.16 35.61
C SER A 145 17.52 -22.90 36.52
N ASN A 146 17.13 -24.10 36.97
CA ASN A 146 17.96 -24.95 37.83
C ASN A 146 17.73 -26.45 37.55
N PHE A 147 18.57 -27.28 38.14
CA PHE A 147 18.59 -28.73 37.91
C PHE A 147 17.30 -29.43 38.37
N VAL A 148 16.66 -28.97 39.46
CA VAL A 148 15.43 -29.56 39.98
C VAL A 148 14.25 -29.29 39.02
N GLU A 149 14.14 -28.06 38.52
CA GLU A 149 13.16 -27.69 37.49
C GLU A 149 13.36 -28.48 36.20
N MET A 150 14.61 -28.67 35.79
CA MET A 150 14.96 -29.48 34.62
C MET A 150 14.49 -30.93 34.79
N GLN A 151 14.78 -31.57 35.93
CA GLN A 151 14.37 -32.96 36.19
C GLN A 151 12.85 -33.11 36.20
N ASN A 152 12.13 -32.15 36.80
CA ASN A 152 10.67 -32.15 36.81
C ASN A 152 10.10 -31.97 35.39
N CYS A 153 10.67 -31.04 34.60
CA CYS A 153 10.26 -30.79 33.22
C CYS A 153 10.34 -32.06 32.37
N PHE A 154 11.45 -32.79 32.41
CA PHE A 154 11.64 -34.03 31.64
C PHE A 154 10.98 -35.28 32.24
N SER A 155 10.46 -35.18 33.47
CA SER A 155 9.63 -36.23 34.08
C SER A 155 8.17 -36.10 33.66
N ILE A 156 7.69 -34.87 33.45
CA ILE A 156 6.31 -34.55 33.06
C ILE A 156 6.15 -34.57 31.54
N ASN A 157 7.17 -34.09 30.80
CA ASN A 157 7.12 -33.95 29.35
C ASN A 157 7.91 -35.05 28.65
N GLU A 158 7.35 -35.58 27.57
CA GLU A 158 8.08 -36.45 26.67
C GLU A 158 9.24 -35.68 26.02
N VAL A 159 10.43 -36.28 26.08
CA VAL A 159 11.68 -35.68 25.60
C VAL A 159 11.63 -35.63 24.07
N PRO A 160 11.90 -34.46 23.45
CA PRO A 160 11.89 -34.35 21.99
C PRO A 160 12.87 -35.33 21.33
N PRO A 161 12.59 -35.81 20.12
CA PRO A 161 13.36 -36.89 19.46
C PRO A 161 14.83 -36.53 19.15
N PHE A 162 15.21 -35.25 19.25
CA PHE A 162 16.59 -34.80 19.06
C PHE A 162 17.43 -34.81 20.36
N TRP A 163 16.82 -35.10 21.51
CA TRP A 163 17.52 -35.30 22.79
C TRP A 163 17.63 -36.79 23.12
N SER A 164 18.72 -37.20 23.76
CA SER A 164 18.92 -38.60 24.17
C SER A 164 19.03 -38.69 25.68
N ARG A 165 18.05 -39.32 26.34
CA ARG A 165 18.10 -39.51 27.79
C ARG A 165 18.92 -40.75 28.14
N ILE A 166 20.13 -40.55 28.67
CA ILE A 166 21.02 -41.62 29.13
C ILE A 166 21.01 -41.65 30.66
N HIS A 167 20.63 -42.80 31.23
CA HIS A 167 20.72 -43.05 32.68
C HIS A 167 22.00 -43.83 32.98
N LYS A 168 22.90 -43.24 33.77
CA LYS A 168 24.11 -43.92 34.25
C LYS A 168 24.25 -43.70 35.76
N ASP A 169 24.06 -44.77 36.53
CA ASP A 169 24.04 -44.75 38.00
C ASP A 169 23.05 -43.71 38.57
N LYS A 170 23.53 -42.71 39.35
CA LYS A 170 22.73 -41.59 39.89
C LYS A 170 22.71 -40.35 38.97
N HIS A 171 23.22 -40.44 37.75
CA HIS A 171 23.36 -39.29 36.85
C HIS A 171 22.49 -39.45 35.59
N ILE A 172 21.78 -38.38 35.24
CA ILE A 172 21.00 -38.28 34.00
C ILE A 172 21.77 -37.34 33.06
N ILE A 173 22.10 -37.83 31.86
CA ILE A 173 22.76 -37.07 30.80
C ILE A 173 21.76 -36.93 29.65
N PHE A 174 21.61 -35.73 29.10
CA PHE A 174 20.73 -35.39 27.98
C PHE A 174 21.55 -35.04 26.74
#